data_AF-A0A963PI37-F1
#
_entry.id   AF-A0A963PI37-F1
#
_cell.length_a   1.000
_cell.length_b   1.000
_cell.length_c   1.000
_cell.angle_alpha   90.00
_cell.angle_beta   90.00
_cell.angle_gamma   90.00
#
_symmetry.space_group_name_H-M   'P 1'
#
loop_
_entity.id
_entity.type
_entity.pdbx_description
1 polymer ?
#
loop_
_entity_poly.entity_id
_entity_poly.type
_entity_poly.pdbx_seq_one_letter_code
_entity_poly.pdbx_strand_id
1 'polypeptide(L)'
;YTNSEAEKANVLANLSGTYTYEGVAWYAPPAGSTIAATVDVFRFFRLGVGTHLYTASVAERDNIIANLGQYYTYEGVAYKAWPLN
;
A
#
# COMPACT_ATOMS: atom_id res chain seq x y z
N TYR A 1 12.72 -9.23 5.01
CA TYR A 1 12.47 -8.40 3.81
C TYR A 1 13.13 -7.06 4.00
N THR A 2 13.73 -6.49 2.97
CA THR A 2 14.33 -5.14 3.01
C THR A 2 14.00 -4.39 1.71
N ASN A 3 13.84 -3.07 1.79
CA ASN A 3 13.74 -2.16 0.65
C ASN A 3 15.07 -1.45 0.35
N SER A 4 16.17 -1.86 1.00
CA SER A 4 17.52 -1.36 0.77
C SER A 4 18.30 -2.34 -0.09
N GLU A 5 18.67 -1.94 -1.31
CA GLU A 5 19.53 -2.76 -2.18
C GLU A 5 20.92 -2.98 -1.56
N ALA A 6 21.43 -2.02 -0.77
CA ALA A 6 22.70 -2.18 -0.06
C ALA A 6 22.61 -3.24 1.06
N GLU A 7 21.51 -3.25 1.82
CA GLU A 7 21.27 -4.27 2.85
C GLU A 7 21.08 -5.65 2.20
N LYS A 8 20.28 -5.73 1.12
CA LYS A 8 20.12 -6.96 0.33
C LYS A 8 21.45 -7.49 -0.17
N ALA A 9 22.29 -6.64 -0.77
CA ALA A 9 23.61 -7.03 -1.25
C ALA A 9 24.50 -7.55 -0.10
N ASN A 10 24.47 -6.90 1.07
CA ASN A 10 25.20 -7.33 2.25
C ASN A 10 24.75 -8.70 2.77
N VAL A 11 23.43 -8.93 2.85
CA VAL A 11 22.86 -10.22 3.27
C VAL A 11 23.24 -11.34 2.30
N LEU A 12 23.16 -11.10 1.00
CA LEU A 12 23.54 -12.09 -0.02
C LEU A 12 25.03 -12.41 -0.01
N ALA A 13 25.88 -11.41 0.26
CA ALA A 13 27.33 -11.58 0.29
C ALA A 13 27.82 -12.28 1.56
N ASN A 14 27.24 -11.95 2.72
CA ASN A 14 27.82 -12.32 4.02
C ASN A 14 26.96 -13.29 4.84
N LEU A 15 25.68 -13.47 4.52
CA LEU A 15 24.74 -14.25 5.33
C LEU A 15 23.98 -15.31 4.52
N SER A 16 24.51 -15.70 3.36
CA SER A 16 23.91 -16.72 2.47
C SER A 16 23.83 -18.12 3.09
N GLY A 17 24.60 -18.40 4.15
CA GLY A 17 24.47 -19.63 4.95
C GLY A 17 23.27 -19.65 5.90
N THR A 18 22.63 -18.50 6.13
CA THR A 18 21.49 -18.35 7.06
C THR A 18 20.23 -17.92 6.33
N TYR A 19 20.34 -17.08 5.30
CA TYR A 19 19.20 -16.54 4.57
C TYR A 19 19.21 -16.98 3.11
N THR A 20 18.04 -17.39 2.62
CA THR A 20 17.80 -17.69 1.20
C THR A 20 16.99 -16.56 0.58
N TYR A 21 17.35 -16.16 -0.65
CA TYR A 21 16.59 -15.16 -1.39
C TYR A 21 15.41 -15.78 -2.12
N GLU A 22 14.20 -15.40 -1.72
CA GLU A 22 12.94 -15.93 -2.27
C GLU A 22 12.29 -14.99 -3.31
N GLY A 23 13.01 -13.95 -3.74
CA GLY A 23 12.48 -12.94 -4.68
C GLY A 23 11.82 -11.75 -3.99
N VAL A 24 11.07 -10.97 -4.79
CA VAL A 24 10.39 -9.74 -4.34
C VAL A 24 9.00 -10.10 -3.81
N ALA A 25 8.75 -9.83 -2.53
CA ALA A 25 7.41 -10.00 -1.94
C ALA A 25 6.52 -8.76 -2.14
N TRP A 26 7.10 -7.56 -2.02
CA TRP A 26 6.39 -6.29 -2.12
C TRP A 26 7.32 -5.23 -2.71
N TYR A 27 6.72 -4.23 -3.37
CA TYR A 27 7.43 -3.03 -3.78
C TYR A 27 7.25 -1.95 -2.71
N ALA A 28 8.35 -1.37 -2.26
CA ALA A 28 8.37 -0.20 -1.40
C ALA A 28 9.35 0.82 -2.01
N PRO A 29 9.15 2.13 -1.77
CA PRO A 29 10.17 3.12 -2.12
C PRO A 29 11.51 2.71 -1.48
N PRO A 30 12.66 2.88 -2.17
CA PRO A 30 13.96 2.61 -1.58
C PRO A 30 14.13 3.38 -0.27
N ALA A 31 14.86 2.78 0.68
CA ALA A 31 15.17 3.45 1.94
C ALA A 31 15.85 4.81 1.66
N GLY A 32 15.26 5.90 2.16
CA GLY A 32 15.75 7.26 1.93
C GLY A 32 15.37 7.90 0.58
N SER A 33 14.54 7.24 -0.26
CA SER A 33 14.09 7.85 -1.50
C SER A 33 13.02 8.93 -1.27
N THR A 34 13.07 9.99 -2.08
CA THR A 34 12.02 11.01 -2.21
C THR A 34 11.04 10.69 -3.34
N ILE A 35 10.96 9.42 -3.80
CA ILE A 35 10.12 8.99 -4.92
C ILE A 35 8.71 9.59 -4.81
N ALA A 36 8.21 10.07 -5.95
CA ALA A 36 6.93 10.76 -6.15
C ALA A 36 5.87 10.32 -5.14
N ALA A 37 5.31 11.29 -4.42
CA ALA A 37 4.39 11.10 -3.31
C ALA A 37 3.37 9.99 -3.63
N THR A 38 3.54 8.83 -2.99
CA THR A 38 2.52 7.79 -3.04
C THR A 38 1.27 8.37 -2.40
N VAL A 39 0.11 8.12 -3.01
CA VAL A 39 -1.18 8.55 -2.48
C VAL A 39 -1.79 7.44 -1.63
N ASP A 40 -2.57 7.85 -0.63
CA ASP A 40 -3.34 6.90 0.17
C ASP A 40 -4.47 6.31 -0.66
N VAL A 41 -4.69 5.00 -0.53
CA VAL A 41 -5.85 4.30 -1.06
C VAL A 41 -6.78 3.96 0.10
N PHE A 42 -7.95 4.58 0.07
CA PHE A 42 -9.01 4.47 1.07
C PHE A 42 -9.84 3.22 0.80
N ARG A 43 -10.16 2.46 1.85
CA ARG A 43 -11.02 1.27 1.78
C ARG A 43 -12.35 1.52 2.45
N PHE A 44 -13.40 1.02 1.80
CA PHE A 44 -14.76 1.04 2.31
C PHE A 44 -15.36 -0.36 2.22
N PHE A 45 -15.99 -0.80 3.30
CA PHE A 45 -16.79 -2.02 3.30
C PHE A 45 -18.22 -1.70 2.87
N ARG A 46 -18.73 -2.41 1.87
CA ARG A 46 -20.10 -2.26 1.37
C ARG A 46 -21.07 -3.15 2.14
N LEU A 47 -21.95 -2.51 2.89
CA LEU A 47 -22.98 -3.17 3.70
C LEU A 47 -23.95 -3.96 2.82
N GLY A 48 -24.38 -5.14 3.30
CA GLY A 48 -25.33 -6.02 2.62
C GLY A 48 -24.77 -6.83 1.43
N VAL A 49 -23.68 -6.38 0.80
CA VAL A 49 -23.05 -7.08 -0.33
C VAL A 49 -21.71 -7.73 0.04
N GLY A 50 -21.06 -7.26 1.10
CA GLY A 50 -19.85 -7.90 1.61
C GLY A 50 -18.60 -7.68 0.76
N THR A 51 -18.62 -6.66 -0.12
CA THR A 51 -17.50 -6.31 -0.98
C THR A 51 -16.79 -5.06 -0.49
N HIS A 52 -15.58 -4.83 -1.00
CA HIS A 52 -14.81 -3.63 -0.71
C HIS A 52 -14.75 -2.71 -1.93
N LEU A 53 -14.78 -1.41 -1.68
CA LEU A 53 -14.43 -0.37 -2.64
C LEU A 53 -13.10 0.25 -2.22
N TYR A 54 -12.25 0.54 -3.21
CA TYR A 54 -10.95 1.16 -3.02
C TYR A 54 -10.85 2.41 -3.89
N THR A 55 -10.39 3.52 -3.32
CA THR A 55 -10.19 4.77 -4.07
C THR A 55 -8.98 5.55 -3.58
N ALA A 56 -8.24 6.15 -4.51
CA ALA A 56 -7.19 7.12 -4.21
C ALA A 56 -7.71 8.58 -4.23
N SER A 57 -8.98 8.79 -4.60
CA SER A 57 -9.58 10.12 -4.69
C SER A 57 -10.07 10.59 -3.33
N VAL A 58 -9.46 11.66 -2.82
CA VAL A 58 -9.88 12.33 -1.58
C VAL A 58 -11.32 12.85 -1.69
N ALA A 59 -11.70 13.40 -2.86
CA ALA A 59 -13.05 13.89 -3.09
C ALA A 59 -14.09 12.75 -3.09
N GLU A 60 -13.76 11.59 -3.66
CA GLU A 60 -14.64 10.43 -3.62
C GLU A 60 -14.79 9.89 -2.20
N ARG A 61 -13.68 9.78 -1.45
CA ARG A 61 -13.68 9.39 -0.04
C ARG A 61 -14.63 10.27 0.76
N ASP A 62 -14.48 11.59 0.66
CA ASP A 62 -15.27 12.54 1.45
C ASP A 62 -16.75 12.51 1.05
N ASN A 63 -17.05 12.34 -0.24
CA ASN A 63 -18.42 12.17 -0.71
C ASN A 63 -19.07 10.88 -0.18
N ILE A 64 -18.35 9.75 -0.17
CA ILE A 64 -18.87 8.48 0.37
C ILE A 64 -19.15 8.63 1.87
N ILE A 65 -18.22 9.23 2.62
CA ILE A 65 -18.38 9.46 4.07
C ILE A 65 -19.59 10.35 4.36
N ALA A 66 -19.75 11.44 3.61
CA ALA A 66 -20.80 12.42 3.86
C ALA A 66 -22.19 11.92 3.42
N ASN A 67 -22.28 11.24 2.28
CA ASN A 67 -23.56 11.02 1.60
C ASN A 67 -23.98 9.55 1.51
N LEU A 68 -23.07 8.60 1.71
CA LEU A 68 -23.33 7.17 1.45
C LEU A 68 -23.07 6.27 2.66
N GLY A 69 -23.03 6.82 3.89
CA GLY A 69 -22.78 6.06 5.12
C GLY A 69 -23.79 4.94 5.41
N GLN A 70 -24.99 5.00 4.83
CA GLN A 70 -25.97 3.90 4.91
C GLN A 70 -25.59 2.66 4.09
N TYR A 71 -24.67 2.81 3.13
CA TYR A 71 -24.21 1.73 2.24
C TYR A 71 -22.76 1.34 2.50
N TYR A 72 -21.94 2.25 3.03
CA TYR A 72 -20.51 2.06 3.16
C TYR A 72 -20.02 2.41 4.57
N THR A 73 -19.18 1.54 5.12
CA THR A 73 -18.37 1.83 6.31
C THR A 73 -16.96 2.18 5.88
N TYR A 74 -16.47 3.35 6.28
CA TYR A 74 -15.08 3.74 6.05
C TYR A 74 -14.13 2.95 6.96
N GLU A 75 -13.13 2.29 6.37
CA GLU A 75 -12.18 1.43 7.08
C GLU A 75 -10.76 2.03 7.16
N GLY A 76 -10.57 3.24 6.63
CA GLY A 76 -9.28 3.92 6.64
C GLY A 76 -8.43 3.70 5.39
N VAL A 77 -7.13 3.93 5.52
CA VAL A 77 -6.14 3.72 4.47
C VAL A 77 -5.75 2.24 4.43
N ALA A 78 -5.95 1.57 3.30
CA ALA A 78 -5.59 0.16 3.14
C ALA A 78 -4.16 -0.03 2.62
N TYR A 79 -3.72 0.82 1.70
CA TYR A 79 -2.36 0.80 1.16
C TYR A 79 -2.02 2.17 0.55
N LYS A 80 -0.74 2.35 0.22
CA LYS A 80 -0.25 3.48 -0.56
C LYS A 80 0.01 3.03 -1.99
N ALA A 81 -0.33 3.87 -2.96
CA ALA A 81 -0.15 3.56 -4.38
C ALA A 81 0.58 4.69 -5.11
N TRP A 82 1.31 4.34 -6.16
CA TRP A 82 1.78 5.35 -7.11
C TRP A 82 0.58 5.85 -7.93
N PRO A 83 0.35 7.16 -8.02
CA PRO A 83 -0.66 7.68 -8.91
C PRO A 83 -0.30 7.31 -10.36
N LEU A 84 -1.30 6.89 -11.13
CA LEU A 84 -1.15 6.80 -12.59
C LEU A 84 -1.18 8.22 -13.14
N ASN A 85 -0.18 8.57 -13.94
CA ASN A 85 -0.11 9.84 -14.67
C ASN A 85 -1.06 9.84 -15.87
#